data_AF-A0A7Y2Y3C3-F1
#
_entry.id   AF-A0A7Y2Y3C3-F1
#
_cell.length_a   1.000
_cell.length_b   1.000
_cell.length_c   1.000
_cell.angle_alpha   90.00
_cell.angle_beta   90.00
_cell.angle_gamma   90.00
#
_symmetry.space_group_name_H-M   'P 1'
#
loop_
_entity.id
_entity.type
_entity.pdbx_description
1 polymer ?
#
loop_
_entity_poly.entity_id
_entity_poly.type
_entity_poly.pdbx_seq_one_letter_code
_entity_poly.pdbx_strand_id
1 'polypeptide(L)'
;MRNYDTIVADLAPRKFGRRGIIWISILSLLIVLGIIAYADQVIQGQKVTNMNDYSLWGIYISNFVFFVATSFVGSATVAILRLTKNEWRTPLVRIAEIITLACIIMAGITITIDMARPDRVMNLFIHARLQ
;
A
#
# COMPACT_ATOMS: atom_id res chain seq x y z
N MET A 1 7.23 -35.55 11.66
CA MET A 1 6.03 -34.76 11.32
C MET A 1 5.98 -33.60 12.29
N ARG A 2 6.23 -32.37 11.84
CA ARG A 2 6.13 -31.18 12.70
C ARG A 2 4.65 -31.10 13.12
N ASN A 3 4.34 -31.26 14.40
CA ASN A 3 2.97 -31.41 14.90
C ASN A 3 2.09 -30.26 14.37
N TYR A 4 1.05 -30.58 13.61
CA TYR A 4 0.11 -29.59 13.07
C TYR A 4 -0.44 -28.68 14.18
N ASP A 5 -0.69 -29.25 15.36
CA ASP A 5 -1.18 -28.53 16.53
C ASP A 5 -0.23 -27.44 17.02
N THR A 6 1.09 -27.60 16.86
CA THR A 6 2.06 -26.57 17.27
C THR A 6 2.08 -25.41 16.28
N ILE A 7 1.87 -25.67 14.98
CA ILE A 7 1.74 -24.62 13.95
C ILE A 7 0.43 -23.84 14.16
N VAL A 8 -0.66 -24.53 14.46
CA VAL A 8 -1.96 -23.90 14.74
C VAL A 8 -1.88 -23.04 16.01
N ALA A 9 -1.25 -23.55 17.08
CA ALA A 9 -1.05 -22.80 18.31
C ALA A 9 -0.11 -21.59 18.13
N ASP A 10 0.88 -21.66 17.25
CA ASP A 10 1.81 -20.56 16.99
C ASP A 10 1.20 -19.46 16.09
N LEU A 11 0.32 -19.86 15.16
CA LEU A 11 -0.48 -18.95 14.34
C LEU A 11 -1.69 -18.38 15.07
N ALA A 12 -2.04 -18.91 16.25
CA ALA A 12 -3.15 -18.42 17.04
C ALA A 12 -2.92 -16.95 17.46
N PRO A 13 -3.96 -16.11 17.45
CA PRO A 13 -3.83 -14.70 17.77
C PRO A 13 -3.30 -14.52 19.21
N ARG A 14 -2.04 -14.11 19.33
CA ARG A 14 -1.43 -13.77 20.61
C ARG A 14 -1.90 -12.39 21.06
N LYS A 15 -2.14 -12.22 22.36
CA LYS A 15 -2.48 -10.91 22.93
C LYS A 15 -1.34 -9.92 22.65
N PHE A 16 -1.66 -8.74 22.14
CA PHE A 16 -0.68 -7.68 21.90
C PHE A 16 0.02 -7.31 23.21
N GLY A 17 1.34 -7.47 23.27
CA GLY A 17 2.14 -6.96 24.37
C GLY A 17 2.14 -5.43 24.39
N ARG A 18 2.54 -4.81 25.52
CA ARG A 18 2.58 -3.33 25.66
C ARG A 18 3.33 -2.63 24.52
N ARG A 19 4.43 -3.21 24.03
CA ARG A 19 5.19 -2.69 22.88
C ARG A 19 4.38 -2.70 21.58
N GLY A 20 3.61 -3.76 21.34
CA GLY A 20 2.76 -3.88 20.16
C GLY A 20 1.61 -2.88 20.18
N ILE A 21 1.02 -2.64 21.35
CA ILE A 21 -0.01 -1.62 21.53
C ILE A 21 0.56 -0.23 21.22
N ILE A 22 1.72 0.12 21.80
CA ILE A 22 2.38 1.42 21.53
C ILE A 22 2.66 1.59 20.04
N TRP A 23 3.18 0.55 19.38
CA TRP A 23 3.48 0.59 17.95
C TRP A 23 2.22 0.82 17.10
N ILE A 24 1.15 0.09 17.38
CA ILE A 24 -0.14 0.23 16.68
C ILE A 24 -0.75 1.60 16.94
N SER A 25 -0.69 2.10 18.18
CA SER A 25 -1.20 3.44 18.53
C SER A 25 -0.47 4.53 17.76
N ILE A 26 0.86 4.45 17.62
CA ILE A 26 1.65 5.41 16.84
C ILE A 26 1.25 5.36 15.36
N LEU A 27 1.16 4.16 14.78
CA LEU A 27 0.76 4.00 13.38
C LEU A 27 -0.66 4.52 13.13
N SER A 28 -1.60 4.25 14.04
CA SER A 28 -2.96 4.77 13.95
C SER A 28 -3.01 6.29 14.04
N LEU A 29 -2.17 6.90 14.89
CA LEU A 29 -2.07 8.35 14.99
C LEU A 29 -1.58 8.97 13.68
N LEU A 30 -0.55 8.38 13.05
CA LEU A 30 -0.04 8.83 11.75
C LEU A 30 -1.10 8.75 10.65
N ILE A 31 -1.91 7.69 10.65
CA ILE A 31 -3.03 7.55 9.71
C ILE A 31 -4.05 8.69 9.90
N VAL A 32 -4.41 9.00 11.15
CA VAL A 32 -5.35 10.10 11.45
C VAL A 32 -4.79 11.45 10.99
N LEU A 33 -3.51 11.73 11.24
CA LEU A 33 -2.85 12.94 10.76
C LEU A 33 -2.85 13.02 9.23
N GLY A 34 -2.59 11.90 8.55
CA GLY A 34 -2.66 11.81 7.09
C GLY A 34 -4.06 12.10 6.53
N ILE A 35 -5.11 11.62 7.20
CA ILE A 35 -6.51 11.90 6.82
C ILE A 35 -6.83 13.39 7.00
N ILE A 36 -6.36 14.00 8.09
CA ILE A 36 -6.57 15.45 8.34
C ILE A 36 -5.87 16.28 7.25
N ALA A 37 -4.61 15.95 6.93
CA ALA A 37 -3.87 16.62 5.86
C ALA A 37 -4.55 16.45 4.49
N TYR A 38 -5.09 15.26 4.22
CA TYR A 38 -5.83 15.02 2.99
C TYR A 38 -7.15 15.81 2.92
N ALA A 39 -7.88 15.93 4.03
CA ALA A 39 -9.08 16.75 4.09
C ALA A 39 -8.77 18.23 3.78
N ASP A 40 -7.65 18.74 4.30
CA ASP A 40 -7.20 20.10 4.02
C ASP A 40 -6.82 20.29 2.54
N GLN A 41 -6.13 19.31 1.95
CA GLN A 41 -5.79 19.30 0.53
C GLN A 41 -7.02 19.24 -0.39
N VAL A 42 -8.10 18.55 -0.01
CA VAL A 42 -9.35 18.54 -0.78
C VAL A 42 -10.02 19.92 -0.78
N ILE A 43 -9.90 20.69 0.30
CA ILE A 43 -10.49 22.03 0.42
C ILE A 43 -9.64 23.09 -0.30
N GLN A 44 -8.33 23.10 -0.05
CA GLN A 44 -7.40 24.10 -0.59
C GLN A 44 -6.90 23.77 -2.01
N GLY A 45 -7.11 22.53 -2.46
CA GLY A 45 -6.62 21.99 -3.73
C GLY A 45 -5.14 21.57 -3.69
N GLN A 46 -4.61 21.17 -4.85
CA GLN A 46 -3.22 20.70 -5.01
C GLN A 46 -2.16 21.80 -4.81
N LYS A 47 -2.52 23.00 -4.38
CA LYS A 47 -1.54 24.04 -4.04
C LYS A 47 -0.76 23.70 -2.76
N VAL A 48 -1.39 22.95 -1.84
CA VAL A 48 -0.79 22.54 -0.56
C VAL A 48 0.45 21.65 -0.76
N THR A 49 0.52 20.95 -1.91
CA THR A 49 1.63 20.06 -2.26
C THR A 49 2.84 20.81 -2.84
N ASN A 50 2.75 22.14 -2.97
CA ASN A 50 3.78 23.01 -3.54
C ASN A 50 4.15 22.66 -4.99
N MET A 51 3.20 22.12 -5.74
CA MET A 51 3.34 21.87 -7.18
C MET A 51 3.19 23.19 -7.95
N ASN A 52 4.04 23.39 -8.95
CA ASN A 52 4.12 24.62 -9.76
C ASN A 52 4.02 24.26 -11.25
N ASP A 53 3.86 25.25 -12.13
CA ASP A 53 3.73 25.02 -13.59
C ASP A 53 4.97 24.32 -14.20
N TYR A 54 6.15 24.47 -13.58
CA TYR A 54 7.38 23.76 -13.97
C TYR A 54 7.51 22.36 -13.36
N SER A 55 6.82 22.09 -12.26
CA SER A 55 6.87 20.81 -11.53
C SER A 55 5.45 20.30 -11.33
N LEU A 56 4.95 19.68 -12.40
CA LEU A 56 3.60 19.13 -12.48
C LEU A 56 3.46 17.81 -11.72
N TRP A 57 4.57 17.14 -11.38
CA TRP A 57 4.61 15.86 -10.66
C TRP A 57 5.44 16.02 -9.38
N GLY A 58 4.77 15.91 -8.25
CA GLY A 58 5.40 16.02 -6.94
C GLY A 58 5.60 14.66 -6.25
N ILE A 59 5.58 14.70 -4.92
CA ILE A 59 5.78 13.55 -4.04
C ILE A 59 4.77 12.42 -4.30
N TYR A 60 3.54 12.74 -4.72
CA TYR A 60 2.51 11.73 -5.01
C TYR A 60 2.89 10.80 -6.16
N ILE A 61 3.35 11.34 -7.30
CA ILE A 61 3.79 10.53 -8.43
C ILE A 61 5.06 9.74 -8.08
N SER A 62 6.00 10.34 -7.34
CA SER A 62 7.18 9.60 -6.86
C SER A 62 6.80 8.41 -5.98
N ASN A 63 5.88 8.60 -5.02
CA ASN A 63 5.39 7.54 -4.14
C ASN A 63 4.60 6.47 -4.91
N PHE A 64 3.78 6.89 -5.87
CA PHE A 64 3.06 5.96 -6.75
C PHE A 64 4.03 5.02 -7.47
N VAL A 65 5.04 5.56 -8.15
CA VAL A 65 6.04 4.76 -8.86
C VAL A 65 6.80 3.85 -7.90
N PHE A 66 7.16 4.35 -6.71
CA PHE A 66 7.83 3.55 -5.68
C PHE A 66 6.99 2.34 -5.25
N PHE A 67 5.70 2.53 -4.96
CA PHE A 67 4.82 1.44 -4.54
C PHE A 67 4.52 0.46 -5.68
N VAL A 68 4.33 0.93 -6.90
CA VAL A 68 4.17 0.05 -8.09
C VAL A 68 5.42 -0.78 -8.32
N ALA A 69 6.61 -0.18 -8.27
CA ALA A 69 7.87 -0.89 -8.43
C ALA A 69 8.09 -1.93 -7.33
N THR A 70 7.82 -1.57 -6.07
CA THR A 70 7.95 -2.49 -4.92
C THR A 70 6.99 -3.68 -5.05
N SER A 71 5.75 -3.42 -5.45
CA SER A 71 4.75 -4.48 -5.71
C SER A 71 5.21 -5.44 -6.81
N PHE A 72 5.73 -4.90 -7.91
CA PHE A 72 6.23 -5.70 -9.03
C PHE A 72 7.38 -6.61 -8.60
N VAL A 73 8.36 -6.06 -7.86
CA VAL A 73 9.50 -6.85 -7.32
C VAL A 73 9.02 -7.95 -6.37
N GLY A 74 8.04 -7.66 -5.50
CA GLY A 74 7.45 -8.67 -4.62
C GLY A 74 6.75 -9.79 -5.39
N SER A 75 5.98 -9.44 -6.42
CA SER A 75 5.28 -10.40 -7.30
C SER A 75 6.25 -11.27 -8.09
N ALA A 76 7.31 -10.67 -8.65
CA ALA A 76 8.35 -11.38 -9.38
C ALA A 76 9.08 -12.37 -8.47
N THR A 77 9.42 -11.95 -7.24
CA THR A 77 10.06 -12.81 -6.24
C THR A 77 9.17 -14.00 -5.89
N VAL A 78 7.87 -13.77 -5.68
CA VAL A 78 6.88 -14.84 -5.44
C VAL A 78 6.82 -15.81 -6.61
N ALA A 79 6.76 -15.31 -7.84
CA ALA A 79 6.72 -16.13 -9.05
C ALA A 79 7.96 -17.03 -9.16
N ILE A 80 9.16 -16.47 -8.97
CA ILE A 80 10.43 -17.22 -9.01
C ILE A 80 10.45 -18.30 -7.93
N LEU A 81 10.13 -17.95 -6.68
CA LEU A 81 10.09 -18.91 -5.57
C LEU A 81 9.09 -20.04 -5.85
N ARG A 82 7.93 -19.73 -6.43
CA ARG A 82 6.90 -20.71 -6.84
C ARG A 82 7.39 -21.64 -7.97
N LEU A 83 8.28 -21.18 -8.85
CA LEU A 83 8.89 -22.02 -9.89
C LEU A 83 9.93 -23.00 -9.34
N THR A 84 10.65 -22.65 -8.27
CA THR A 84 11.73 -23.49 -7.67
C THR A 84 11.25 -24.78 -7.00
N LYS A 85 9.93 -25.04 -6.94
CA LYS A 85 9.26 -26.22 -6.33
C LYS A 85 9.71 -26.66 -4.92
N ASN A 86 10.42 -25.83 -4.17
CA ASN A 86 10.90 -26.14 -2.82
C ASN A 86 9.86 -25.84 -1.72
N GLU A 87 9.77 -26.67 -0.68
CA GLU A 87 8.77 -26.52 0.39
C GLU A 87 9.03 -25.36 1.37
N TRP A 88 10.29 -24.96 1.54
CA TRP A 88 10.70 -23.90 2.48
C TRP A 88 10.25 -22.48 2.07
N ARG A 89 9.80 -22.30 0.82
CA ARG A 89 9.38 -21.00 0.30
C ARG A 89 8.08 -20.47 0.89
N THR A 90 7.23 -21.37 1.41
CA THR A 90 5.84 -21.09 1.81
C THR A 90 5.70 -19.87 2.75
N PRO A 91 6.48 -19.73 3.84
CA PRO A 91 6.40 -18.54 4.70
C PRO A 91 6.85 -17.25 4.00
N LEU A 92 7.91 -17.31 3.18
CA LEU A 92 8.42 -16.13 2.47
C LEU A 92 7.45 -15.64 1.40
N VAL A 93 6.88 -16.57 0.63
CA VAL A 93 5.85 -16.26 -0.39
C VAL A 93 4.65 -15.57 0.24
N ARG A 94 4.17 -16.07 1.39
CA ARG A 94 3.02 -15.46 2.08
C ARG A 94 3.30 -14.03 2.54
N ILE A 95 4.48 -13.78 3.11
CA ILE A 95 4.87 -12.43 3.56
C ILE A 95 4.99 -11.50 2.35
N ALA A 96 5.67 -11.95 1.29
CA ALA A 96 5.84 -11.17 0.06
C ALA A 96 4.49 -10.83 -0.59
N GLU A 97 3.54 -11.77 -0.64
CA GLU A 97 2.20 -11.52 -1.18
C GLU A 97 1.42 -10.45 -0.39
N ILE A 98 1.50 -10.48 0.94
CA ILE A 98 0.84 -9.47 1.79
C ILE A 98 1.46 -8.08 1.54
N ILE A 99 2.79 -8.00 1.42
CA ILE A 99 3.49 -6.73 1.13
C ILE A 99 3.10 -6.22 -0.26
N THR A 100 3.13 -7.09 -1.27
CA THR A 100 2.73 -6.75 -2.64
C THR A 100 1.31 -6.19 -2.68
N LEU A 101 0.35 -6.87 -2.03
CA LEU A 101 -1.04 -6.43 -1.98
C LEU A 101 -1.17 -5.05 -1.31
N ALA A 102 -0.49 -4.86 -0.17
CA ALA A 102 -0.48 -3.57 0.53
C ALA A 102 0.11 -2.45 -0.35
N CYS A 103 1.20 -2.71 -1.06
CA CYS A 103 1.81 -1.74 -1.98
C CYS A 103 0.90 -1.37 -3.14
N ILE A 104 0.17 -2.33 -3.76
CA ILE A 104 -0.77 -2.02 -4.86
C ILE A 104 -1.91 -1.13 -4.36
N ILE A 105 -2.45 -1.42 -3.17
CA ILE A 105 -3.52 -0.61 -2.58
C ILE A 105 -3.00 0.82 -2.34
N MET A 106 -1.81 0.96 -1.76
CA MET A 106 -1.20 2.28 -1.54
C MET A 106 -0.93 3.02 -2.85
N ALA A 107 -0.44 2.34 -3.88
CA ALA A 107 -0.26 2.92 -5.21
C ALA A 107 -1.59 3.48 -5.75
N GLY A 108 -2.67 2.69 -5.70
CA GLY A 108 -4.00 3.10 -6.14
C GLY A 108 -4.56 4.31 -5.37
N ILE A 109 -4.32 4.37 -4.05
CA ILE A 109 -4.71 5.52 -3.24
C ILE A 109 -3.90 6.76 -3.64
N THR A 110 -2.57 6.66 -3.75
CA THR A 110 -1.70 7.82 -4.04
C THR A 110 -2.01 8.47 -5.39
N ILE A 111 -2.26 7.68 -6.44
CA ILE A 111 -2.61 8.23 -7.75
C ILE A 111 -4.01 8.87 -7.75
N THR A 112 -4.95 8.30 -6.99
CA THR A 112 -6.30 8.87 -6.84
C THR A 112 -6.26 10.24 -6.16
N ILE A 113 -5.39 10.39 -5.16
CA ILE A 113 -5.20 11.66 -4.44
C ILE A 113 -4.57 12.73 -5.35
N ASP A 114 -3.60 12.35 -6.19
CA ASP A 114 -2.92 13.26 -7.13
C ASP A 114 -3.91 13.92 -8.11
N MET A 115 -4.99 13.21 -8.49
CA MET A 115 -6.02 13.71 -9.40
C MET A 115 -6.85 14.90 -8.85
N ALA A 116 -6.72 15.26 -7.56
CA ALA A 116 -7.40 16.38 -6.88
C ALA A 116 -8.94 16.31 -6.77
N ARG A 117 -9.60 15.56 -7.66
CA ARG A 117 -11.04 15.34 -7.70
C ARG A 117 -11.35 13.84 -7.75
N PRO A 118 -11.22 13.14 -6.61
CA PRO A 118 -11.47 11.71 -6.53
C PRO A 118 -12.93 11.35 -6.87
N ASP A 119 -13.86 12.30 -6.70
CA ASP A 119 -15.27 12.17 -7.09
C ASP A 119 -15.46 11.84 -8.58
N ARG A 120 -14.51 12.23 -9.42
CA ARG A 120 -14.56 12.05 -10.88
C ARG A 120 -13.78 10.85 -11.39
N VAL A 121 -13.17 10.05 -10.52
CA VAL A 121 -12.38 8.88 -10.96
C VAL A 121 -13.22 7.91 -11.79
N MET A 122 -14.51 7.76 -11.48
CA MET A 122 -15.42 6.91 -12.26
C MET A 122 -15.58 7.37 -13.73
N ASN A 123 -15.41 8.68 -14.00
CA ASN A 123 -15.49 9.20 -15.37
C ASN A 123 -14.37 8.65 -16.26
N LEU A 124 -13.25 8.20 -15.69
CA LEU A 124 -12.17 7.56 -16.44
C LEU A 124 -12.68 6.30 -17.17
N PHE A 125 -13.58 5.54 -16.55
CA PHE A 125 -14.12 4.30 -17.13
C PHE A 125 -15.35 4.56 -18.01
N ILE A 126 -16.21 5.49 -17.63
CA ILE A 126 -17.48 5.76 -18.33
C ILE A 126 -17.25 6.59 -19.60
N HIS A 127 -16.37 7.58 -19.54
CA HIS A 127 -16.12 8.54 -20.61
C HIS A 127 -14.73 8.38 -21.21
N ALA A 128 -14.19 7.16 -21.19
CA ALA A 128 -12.91 6.84 -21.81
C ALA A 128 -12.94 7.22 -23.29
N ARG A 129 -12.32 8.35 -23.64
CA ARG A 129 -12.08 8.75 -25.03
C ARG A 129 -10.59 8.59 -25.28
N LEU A 130 -10.23 7.61 -26.11
CA LEU A 130 -8.89 7.53 -26.68
C LEU A 130 -8.82 8.63 -27.75
N GLN A 131 -8.13 9.71 -27.43
CA GLN A 131 -7.87 10.81 -28.36
C GLN A 131 -6.45 10.66 -28.92
#